data_AF-A0AAV5WVG5-F1
#
_entry.id   AF-A0AAV5WVG5-F1
#
_cell.length_a   1.000
_cell.length_b   1.000
_cell.length_c   1.000
_cell.angle_alpha   90.00
_cell.angle_beta   90.00
_cell.angle_gamma   90.00
#
_symmetry.space_group_name_H-M   'P 1'
#
loop_
_entity.id
_entity.type
_entity.pdbx_description
1 polymer ?
#
loop_
_entity_poly.entity_id
_entity_poly.type
_entity_poly.pdbx_seq_one_letter_code
_entity_poly.pdbx_strand_id
1 'polypeptide(L)'
;VTVAKPSTSVEKFEPIPDVDRQVDNNQSIFDEVPTVMRLTLTERSLIQRIERPMTEEEFMQAMKKVIEFIVELYRNPASHPVSTDIKPNYLFGLLPQSAPENPENFDLVWKDFYEIIFKKGIQWQHPQFHSFFPCGRSYPDILAETLISSLGNVGFSWACNPTLAELDTAMVNWMGRALGIPESFLFQGSDTCQSAGGGWIADTASDTIFCAIMAARHIKVQQELAKVNDDHEMASMDSAKTLHERKAEITSRLVTYGSFECHSSFEKACLMAGVYCRHIEVYEEDDYGMKREGVERMIEKDISLGLIPFYLQIALGTTSTATSDHIEELVGLKEKYDIWMHVDAAYAGSAWIVPSYRNNVGIDKVDSINVNLHKFFLISTSVTLFWTTRQKEYKECFRVHPVYLKKNAGGNDQRDWGIQLSRRFKSLKVYMLLRTYGINGMKTYVTRIIKMTEYMETMLVKIPNIRKFGKTHYGVFCIQYHEEGMSMEQVNSATYSLWEFLYNSRKILFTHSNVRGHDIIRVAVTLERSTEKDVEKSVAIFIQLLEEFKKRR
;
A
#
# COMPACT_ATOMS: atom_id res chain seq x y z
N VAL A 1 -12.83 -27.13 -51.30
CA VAL A 1 -11.90 -28.28 -51.31
C VAL A 1 -10.72 -27.86 -50.42
N THR A 2 -10.52 -28.28 -49.17
CA THR A 2 -11.10 -29.33 -48.32
C THR A 2 -10.91 -28.86 -46.87
N VAL A 3 -11.91 -29.07 -46.02
CA VAL A 3 -11.94 -28.65 -44.61
C VAL A 3 -11.13 -29.65 -43.77
N ALA A 4 -10.13 -29.18 -43.00
CA ALA A 4 -9.44 -29.98 -41.99
C ALA A 4 -10.03 -29.68 -40.60
N LYS A 5 -10.51 -30.73 -39.91
CA LYS A 5 -11.09 -30.69 -38.56
C LYS A 5 -10.01 -30.46 -37.48
N PRO A 6 -10.36 -29.88 -36.31
CA PRO A 6 -9.47 -29.86 -35.16
C PRO A 6 -9.45 -31.23 -34.45
N SER A 7 -8.25 -31.72 -34.13
CA SER A 7 -8.04 -32.93 -33.33
C SER A 7 -8.28 -32.65 -31.85
N THR A 8 -9.33 -33.26 -31.29
CA THR A 8 -9.53 -33.41 -29.85
C THR A 8 -8.86 -34.71 -29.39
N SER A 9 -7.76 -34.62 -28.64
CA SER A 9 -7.24 -35.74 -27.86
C SER A 9 -7.46 -35.45 -26.37
N VAL A 10 -8.58 -35.96 -25.87
CA VAL A 10 -8.82 -36.18 -24.44
C VAL A 10 -8.23 -37.57 -24.15
N GLU A 11 -7.16 -37.63 -23.36
CA GLU A 11 -6.67 -38.91 -22.84
C GLU A 11 -7.71 -39.47 -21.86
N LYS A 12 -8.30 -40.60 -22.24
CA LYS A 12 -9.14 -41.44 -21.38
C LYS A 12 -8.21 -42.31 -20.53
N PHE A 13 -8.39 -42.26 -19.21
CA PHE A 13 -7.84 -43.26 -18.30
C PHE A 13 -8.59 -44.59 -18.51
N GLU A 14 -7.87 -45.67 -18.78
CA GLU A 14 -8.40 -47.04 -18.79
C GLU A 14 -8.58 -47.58 -17.35
N PRO A 15 -9.57 -48.45 -17.09
CA PRO A 15 -9.75 -49.10 -15.80
C PRO A 15 -8.83 -50.32 -15.64
N ILE A 16 -8.23 -50.46 -14.46
CA ILE A 16 -7.36 -51.58 -14.06
C ILE A 16 -8.22 -52.80 -13.66
N PRO A 17 -7.79 -54.07 -13.88
CA PRO A 17 -8.63 -55.24 -13.68
C PRO A 17 -8.86 -55.59 -12.20
N ASP A 18 -10.04 -56.15 -11.92
CA ASP A 18 -10.41 -56.79 -10.66
C ASP A 18 -9.48 -57.98 -10.36
N VAL A 19 -8.87 -57.95 -9.16
CA VAL A 19 -8.30 -59.14 -8.53
C VAL A 19 -8.89 -59.25 -7.14
N ASP A 20 -9.84 -60.17 -7.03
CA ASP A 20 -10.39 -60.70 -5.77
C ASP A 20 -9.25 -61.14 -4.83
N ARG A 21 -9.18 -60.51 -3.64
CA ARG A 21 -8.72 -61.20 -2.42
C ARG A 21 -9.51 -60.72 -1.20
N GLN A 22 -10.14 -61.72 -0.58
CA GLN A 22 -10.89 -61.64 0.67
C GLN A 22 -10.05 -61.08 1.82
N VAL A 23 -10.73 -60.20 2.56
CA VAL A 23 -10.62 -59.85 3.98
C VAL A 23 -9.64 -60.67 4.81
N ASP A 24 -8.65 -59.97 5.39
CA ASP A 24 -8.23 -60.24 6.76
C ASP A 24 -8.13 -58.91 7.51
N ASN A 25 -8.85 -58.83 8.63
CA ASN A 25 -8.98 -57.64 9.48
C ASN A 25 -7.75 -57.47 10.37
N ASN A 26 -7.46 -56.22 10.71
CA ASN A 26 -6.51 -55.74 11.72
C ASN A 26 -5.02 -55.75 11.34
N GLN A 27 -4.53 -54.61 10.86
CA GLN A 27 -3.36 -53.94 11.44
C GLN A 27 -3.23 -52.52 10.87
N SER A 28 -3.51 -51.53 11.72
CA SER A 28 -3.25 -50.13 11.41
C SER A 28 -1.74 -49.89 11.53
N ILE A 29 -1.16 -49.23 10.54
CA ILE A 29 0.26 -48.79 10.55
C ILE A 29 0.40 -47.51 11.43
N PHE A 30 -0.56 -47.22 12.30
CA PHE A 30 -0.52 -46.14 13.28
C PHE A 30 -0.26 -46.60 14.72
N ASP A 31 -0.05 -47.89 14.96
CA ASP A 31 0.20 -48.42 16.29
C ASP A 31 1.69 -48.73 16.51
N GLU A 32 2.43 -47.70 16.95
CA GLU A 32 3.45 -47.74 18.00
C GLU A 32 4.23 -46.40 18.02
N VAL A 33 3.52 -45.31 18.31
CA VAL A 33 4.14 -44.20 19.02
C VAL A 33 4.05 -44.59 20.50
N PRO A 34 5.17 -44.70 21.24
CA PRO A 34 5.10 -44.96 22.67
C PRO A 34 4.15 -43.95 23.27
N THR A 35 3.27 -44.39 24.17
CA THR A 35 2.44 -43.53 25.02
C THR A 35 3.37 -42.67 25.88
N VAL A 36 3.99 -41.67 25.27
CA VAL A 36 4.51 -40.50 25.97
C VAL A 36 3.26 -39.91 26.56
N MET A 37 3.17 -39.96 27.89
CA MET A 37 2.16 -39.25 28.66
C MET A 37 1.81 -37.94 27.93
N ARG A 38 0.51 -37.72 27.67
CA ARG A 38 0.01 -36.44 27.13
C ARG A 38 0.26 -35.36 28.17
N LEU A 39 1.52 -34.94 28.27
CA LEU A 39 1.96 -33.85 29.11
C LEU A 39 1.35 -32.60 28.47
N THR A 40 0.46 -31.96 29.21
CA THR A 40 0.00 -30.59 28.98
C THR A 40 1.22 -29.66 28.78
N LEU A 41 1.03 -28.51 28.14
CA LEU A 41 2.11 -27.52 27.92
C LEU A 41 2.95 -27.27 29.17
N THR A 42 2.32 -27.23 30.35
CA THR A 42 2.94 -27.04 31.68
C THR A 42 3.78 -28.22 32.17
N GLU A 43 3.54 -29.42 31.66
CA GLU A 43 4.19 -30.66 32.11
C GLU A 43 5.43 -31.05 31.25
N ARG A 44 5.68 -30.37 30.13
CA ARG A 44 6.88 -30.57 29.29
C ARG A 44 8.13 -29.93 29.89
N SER A 45 9.28 -30.61 29.78
CA SER A 45 10.58 -30.01 30.11
C SER A 45 10.95 -28.88 29.14
N LEU A 46 11.87 -27.98 29.53
CA LEU A 46 12.34 -26.91 28.66
C LEU A 46 12.96 -27.44 27.35
N ILE A 47 13.66 -28.57 27.39
CA ILE A 47 14.26 -29.20 26.21
C ILE A 47 13.15 -29.72 25.27
N GLN A 48 12.15 -30.42 25.81
CA GLN A 48 11.00 -30.90 25.03
C GLN A 48 10.23 -29.75 24.38
N ARG A 49 10.18 -28.58 25.03
CA ARG A 49 9.56 -27.37 24.49
C ARG A 49 10.40 -26.69 23.41
N ILE A 50 11.73 -26.74 23.47
CA ILE A 50 12.58 -26.22 22.38
C ILE A 50 12.47 -27.12 21.16
N GLU A 51 12.45 -28.44 21.38
CA GLU A 51 12.33 -29.43 20.30
C GLU A 51 10.94 -29.43 19.66
N ARG A 52 9.89 -29.23 20.46
CA ARG A 52 8.48 -29.15 20.01
C ARG A 52 7.71 -28.10 20.82
N PRO A 53 7.80 -26.81 20.45
CA PRO A 53 7.09 -25.73 21.15
C PRO A 53 5.57 -25.93 21.19
N MET A 54 5.04 -26.52 20.13
CA MET A 54 3.64 -26.90 19.95
C MET A 54 3.63 -28.22 19.15
N THR A 55 2.81 -29.19 19.53
CA THR A 55 2.64 -30.41 18.72
C THR A 55 1.79 -30.14 17.49
N GLU A 56 1.80 -31.07 16.53
CA GLU A 56 0.96 -30.98 15.33
C GLU A 56 -0.53 -30.89 15.68
N GLU A 57 -0.98 -31.68 16.67
CA GLU A 57 -2.36 -31.66 17.14
C GLU A 57 -2.73 -30.33 17.81
N GLU A 58 -1.84 -29.79 18.66
CA GLU A 58 -2.03 -28.48 19.29
C GLU A 58 -2.10 -27.37 18.24
N PHE A 59 -1.22 -27.41 17.24
CA PHE A 59 -1.22 -26.47 16.12
C PHE A 59 -2.52 -26.56 15.32
N MET A 60 -2.97 -27.77 14.98
CA MET A 60 -4.21 -27.99 14.24
C MET A 60 -5.45 -27.48 15.01
N GLN A 61 -5.49 -27.71 16.32
CA GLN A 61 -6.57 -27.20 17.18
C GLN A 61 -6.54 -25.67 17.28
N ALA A 62 -5.36 -25.08 17.49
CA ALA A 62 -5.17 -23.63 17.51
C ALA A 62 -5.58 -22.99 16.16
N MET A 63 -5.16 -23.58 15.04
CA MET A 63 -5.51 -23.10 13.71
C MET A 63 -6.99 -23.21 13.42
N LYS A 64 -7.67 -24.28 13.87
CA LYS A 64 -9.13 -24.37 13.77
C LYS A 64 -9.82 -23.19 14.47
N LYS A 65 -9.37 -22.85 15.68
CA LYS A 65 -9.88 -21.70 16.45
C LYS A 65 -9.66 -20.37 15.73
N VAL A 66 -8.48 -20.17 15.14
CA VAL A 66 -8.14 -18.99 14.32
C VAL A 66 -9.04 -18.90 13.08
N ILE A 67 -9.24 -20.02 12.36
CA ILE A 67 -10.08 -20.08 11.17
C ILE A 67 -11.53 -19.74 11.50
N GLU A 68 -12.08 -20.32 12.58
CA GLU A 68 -13.44 -20.03 13.05
C GLU A 68 -13.62 -18.54 13.36
N PHE A 69 -12.65 -17.93 14.06
CA PHE A 69 -12.63 -16.49 14.33
C PHE A 69 -12.59 -15.64 13.05
N ILE A 70 -11.73 -16.00 12.08
CA ILE A 70 -11.64 -15.29 10.80
C ILE A 70 -12.98 -15.37 10.05
N VAL A 71 -13.59 -16.55 9.95
CA VAL A 71 -14.88 -16.72 9.28
C VAL A 71 -15.96 -15.88 9.94
N GLU A 72 -15.97 -15.82 11.27
CA GLU A 72 -16.92 -15.01 12.03
C GLU A 72 -16.74 -13.51 11.78
N LEU A 73 -15.50 -13.01 11.70
CA LEU A 73 -15.21 -11.62 11.34
C LEU A 73 -15.73 -11.20 9.96
N TYR A 74 -15.80 -12.13 9.00
CA TYR A 74 -16.36 -11.87 7.67
C TYR A 74 -17.88 -12.00 7.64
N ARG A 75 -18.44 -12.90 8.45
CA ARG A 75 -19.88 -13.12 8.53
C ARG A 75 -20.56 -11.95 9.25
N ASN A 76 -19.94 -11.48 10.34
CA ASN A 76 -20.49 -10.47 11.23
C ASN A 76 -19.46 -9.34 11.47
N PRO A 77 -19.15 -8.52 10.45
CA PRO A 77 -18.16 -7.44 10.56
C PRO A 77 -18.57 -6.30 11.52
N ALA A 78 -19.84 -6.27 11.93
CA ALA A 78 -20.39 -5.34 12.92
C ALA A 78 -20.60 -5.97 14.32
N SER A 79 -19.92 -7.09 14.61
CA SER A 79 -20.02 -7.78 15.92
C SER A 79 -19.38 -6.99 17.07
N HIS A 80 -18.51 -6.03 16.76
CA HIS A 80 -17.87 -5.13 17.72
C HIS A 80 -18.08 -3.67 17.30
N PRO A 81 -18.04 -2.72 18.26
CA PRO A 81 -18.11 -1.29 17.94
C PRO A 81 -17.03 -0.89 16.93
N VAL A 82 -17.36 0.02 16.01
CA VAL A 82 -16.41 0.52 15.00
C VAL A 82 -15.19 1.19 15.62
N SER A 83 -15.38 1.81 16.79
CA SER A 83 -14.37 2.56 17.51
C SER A 83 -14.36 2.21 19.00
N THR A 84 -13.34 2.71 19.70
CA THR A 84 -13.00 2.37 21.07
C THR A 84 -12.85 3.64 21.93
N ASP A 85 -12.89 3.47 23.24
CA ASP A 85 -12.80 4.56 24.22
C ASP A 85 -11.52 4.54 25.05
N ILE A 86 -10.64 3.59 24.73
CA ILE A 86 -9.36 3.40 25.38
C ILE A 86 -8.54 4.68 25.30
N LYS A 87 -7.80 4.94 26.38
CA LYS A 87 -6.85 6.04 26.47
C LYS A 87 -5.45 5.57 26.08
N PRO A 88 -4.55 6.50 25.70
CA PRO A 88 -3.13 6.17 25.54
C PRO A 88 -2.61 5.40 26.75
N ASN A 89 -1.72 4.43 26.50
CA ASN A 89 -1.12 3.55 27.51
C ASN A 89 -2.06 2.54 28.21
N TYR A 90 -3.29 2.29 27.72
CA TYR A 90 -4.20 1.33 28.38
C TYR A 90 -3.61 -0.08 28.55
N LEU A 91 -2.83 -0.59 27.59
CA LEU A 91 -2.19 -1.91 27.67
C LEU A 91 -1.07 -1.95 28.72
N PHE A 92 -0.38 -0.82 28.95
CA PHE A 92 0.75 -0.77 29.88
C PHE A 92 0.35 -1.15 31.30
N GLY A 93 -0.89 -0.82 31.70
CA GLY A 93 -1.45 -1.21 33.00
C GLY A 93 -2.13 -2.58 33.02
N LEU A 94 -2.38 -3.20 31.87
CA LEU A 94 -3.04 -4.50 31.76
C LEU A 94 -2.07 -5.66 31.59
N LEU A 95 -0.98 -5.45 30.86
CA LEU A 95 0.05 -6.46 30.66
C LEU A 95 1.00 -6.54 31.87
N PRO A 96 1.55 -7.73 32.17
CA PRO A 96 2.66 -7.85 33.09
C PRO A 96 3.82 -6.92 32.70
N GLN A 97 4.55 -6.39 33.69
CA GLN A 97 5.69 -5.49 33.45
C GLN A 97 6.90 -6.19 32.83
N SER A 98 6.94 -7.52 32.93
CA SER A 98 8.00 -8.38 32.39
C SER A 98 7.38 -9.52 31.59
N ALA A 99 8.12 -10.02 30.59
CA ALA A 99 7.76 -11.27 29.92
C ALA A 99 7.67 -12.42 30.94
N PRO A 100 6.76 -13.40 30.73
CA PRO A 100 6.60 -14.50 31.67
C PRO A 100 7.86 -15.39 31.67
N GLU A 101 8.33 -15.77 32.86
CA GLU A 101 9.48 -16.70 33.01
C GLU A 101 9.14 -18.12 32.53
N ASN A 102 7.86 -18.48 32.63
CA ASN A 102 7.33 -19.77 32.24
C ASN A 102 6.35 -19.60 31.08
N PRO A 103 6.27 -20.57 30.15
CA PRO A 103 5.34 -20.49 29.04
C PRO A 103 3.90 -20.57 29.52
N GLU A 104 3.02 -19.90 28.78
CA GLU A 104 1.58 -19.90 29.02
C GLU A 104 0.86 -20.75 27.97
N ASN A 105 -0.30 -21.29 28.34
CA ASN A 105 -1.13 -22.04 27.41
C ASN A 105 -1.66 -21.11 26.30
N PHE A 106 -1.70 -21.59 25.05
CA PHE A 106 -2.28 -20.84 23.93
C PHE A 106 -3.71 -20.35 24.21
N ASP A 107 -4.52 -21.06 25.00
CA ASP A 107 -5.86 -20.59 25.38
C ASP A 107 -5.85 -19.32 26.23
N LEU A 108 -4.82 -19.13 27.07
CA LEU A 108 -4.63 -17.88 27.83
C LEU A 108 -4.19 -16.76 26.88
N VAL A 109 -3.21 -17.03 26.02
CA VAL A 109 -2.75 -16.07 24.99
C VAL A 109 -3.90 -15.65 24.07
N TRP A 110 -4.75 -16.61 23.68
CA TRP A 110 -5.93 -16.37 22.86
C TRP A 110 -6.98 -15.52 23.59
N LYS A 111 -7.22 -15.80 24.87
CA LYS A 111 -8.14 -15.02 25.70
C LYS A 111 -7.69 -13.58 25.78
N ASP A 112 -6.41 -13.33 26.03
CA ASP A 112 -5.86 -11.98 26.07
C ASP A 112 -5.92 -11.31 24.69
N PHE A 113 -5.49 -12.00 23.64
CA PHE A 113 -5.67 -11.51 22.27
C PHE A 113 -7.12 -11.06 22.02
N TYR A 114 -8.10 -11.86 22.41
CA TYR A 114 -9.49 -11.53 22.16
C TYR A 114 -10.01 -10.38 23.03
N GLU A 115 -9.80 -10.43 24.36
CA GLU A 115 -10.40 -9.51 25.33
C GLU A 115 -9.66 -8.18 25.46
N ILE A 116 -8.33 -8.20 25.46
CA ILE A 116 -7.54 -6.99 25.70
C ILE A 116 -6.96 -6.38 24.42
N ILE A 117 -6.78 -7.15 23.34
CA ILE A 117 -6.22 -6.63 22.07
C ILE A 117 -7.34 -6.37 21.04
N PHE A 118 -8.02 -7.42 20.58
CA PHE A 118 -8.95 -7.35 19.45
C PHE A 118 -10.21 -6.53 19.76
N LYS A 119 -10.92 -6.86 20.86
CA LYS A 119 -12.17 -6.17 21.26
C LYS A 119 -11.99 -4.66 21.51
N LYS A 120 -10.78 -4.23 21.84
CA LYS A 120 -10.45 -2.86 22.20
C LYS A 120 -9.88 -2.05 21.04
N GLY A 121 -9.61 -2.68 19.89
CA GLY A 121 -9.09 -2.03 18.68
C GLY A 121 -10.19 -1.34 17.85
N ILE A 122 -9.76 -0.40 17.01
CA ILE A 122 -10.61 0.20 15.96
C ILE A 122 -10.84 -0.83 14.86
N GLN A 123 -12.10 -1.01 14.46
CA GLN A 123 -12.50 -2.03 13.49
C GLN A 123 -12.51 -1.44 12.07
N TRP A 124 -11.37 -1.47 11.39
CA TRP A 124 -11.20 -0.96 10.01
C TRP A 124 -12.13 -1.65 8.99
N GLN A 125 -12.56 -2.87 9.31
CA GLN A 125 -13.40 -3.72 8.46
C GLN A 125 -14.87 -3.66 8.88
N HIS A 126 -15.27 -2.65 9.65
CA HIS A 126 -16.64 -2.46 10.09
C HIS A 126 -17.46 -1.69 9.02
N PRO A 127 -18.75 -2.00 8.79
CA PRO A 127 -19.56 -1.32 7.76
C PRO A 127 -19.72 0.21 7.96
N GLN A 128 -19.59 0.69 9.19
CA GLN A 128 -19.62 2.12 9.56
C GLN A 128 -18.21 2.76 9.66
N PHE A 129 -17.15 2.08 9.21
CA PHE A 129 -15.84 2.69 9.04
C PHE A 129 -15.78 3.33 7.66
N HIS A 130 -15.70 4.66 7.59
CA HIS A 130 -15.64 5.44 6.35
C HIS A 130 -14.43 6.39 6.32
N SER A 131 -13.42 6.07 7.14
CA SER A 131 -12.21 6.89 7.32
C SER A 131 -11.10 6.51 6.34
N PHE A 132 -10.20 7.46 6.09
CA PHE A 132 -9.01 7.32 5.25
C PHE A 132 -9.32 6.84 3.83
N PHE A 133 -8.86 5.63 3.49
CA PHE A 133 -9.13 4.94 2.24
C PHE A 133 -9.60 3.53 2.56
N PRO A 134 -10.26 2.85 1.60
CA PRO A 134 -10.42 1.41 1.66
C PRO A 134 -9.10 0.71 2.01
N CYS A 135 -9.22 -0.38 2.75
CA CYS A 135 -8.13 -1.30 3.08
C CYS A 135 -8.70 -2.70 2.91
N GLY A 136 -8.62 -3.23 1.69
CA GLY A 136 -9.27 -4.49 1.39
C GLY A 136 -8.61 -5.68 2.08
N ARG A 137 -9.39 -6.71 2.35
CA ARG A 137 -8.90 -8.03 2.79
C ARG A 137 -9.69 -9.11 2.06
N SER A 138 -9.09 -10.28 1.89
CA SER A 138 -9.78 -11.42 1.31
C SER A 138 -9.29 -12.75 1.87
N TYR A 139 -10.06 -13.82 1.68
CA TYR A 139 -9.59 -15.16 2.04
C TYR A 139 -8.35 -15.58 1.25
N PRO A 140 -8.23 -15.34 -0.08
CA PRO A 140 -6.98 -15.61 -0.81
C PRO A 140 -5.77 -14.87 -0.24
N ASP A 141 -5.96 -13.62 0.20
CA ASP A 141 -4.92 -12.84 0.86
C ASP A 141 -4.47 -13.43 2.21
N ILE A 142 -5.42 -13.86 3.04
CA ILE A 142 -5.13 -14.53 4.32
C ILE A 142 -4.42 -15.87 4.09
N LEU A 143 -4.89 -16.65 3.11
CA LEU A 143 -4.23 -17.91 2.74
C LEU A 143 -2.80 -17.67 2.25
N ALA A 144 -2.58 -16.62 1.46
CA ALA A 144 -1.25 -16.23 1.01
C ALA A 144 -0.34 -15.89 2.20
N GLU A 145 -0.78 -15.08 3.16
CA GLU A 145 0.04 -14.75 4.35
C GLU A 145 0.35 -15.96 5.22
N THR A 146 -0.58 -16.89 5.37
CA THR A 146 -0.33 -18.17 6.04
C THR A 146 0.77 -18.95 5.31
N LEU A 147 0.67 -19.11 3.99
CA LEU A 147 1.67 -19.81 3.19
C LEU A 147 3.04 -19.12 3.21
N ILE A 148 3.08 -17.79 3.08
CA ILE A 148 4.32 -17.01 3.16
C ILE A 148 5.00 -17.26 4.51
N SER A 149 4.23 -17.28 5.59
CA SER A 149 4.75 -17.50 6.94
C SER A 149 5.20 -18.96 7.14
N SER A 150 4.47 -19.93 6.60
CA SER A 150 4.85 -21.36 6.64
C SER A 150 6.13 -21.66 5.86
N LEU A 151 6.35 -20.97 4.73
CA LEU A 151 7.55 -21.17 3.92
C LEU A 151 8.82 -20.56 4.54
N GLY A 152 8.68 -19.55 5.41
CA GLY A 152 9.83 -18.93 6.11
C GLY A 152 10.89 -18.33 5.18
N ASN A 153 10.54 -18.09 3.91
CA ASN A 153 11.48 -17.72 2.87
C ASN A 153 11.99 -16.28 3.02
N VAL A 154 13.30 -16.10 2.78
CA VAL A 154 13.93 -14.78 2.70
C VAL A 154 14.44 -14.57 1.27
N GLY A 155 13.98 -13.50 0.60
CA GLY A 155 14.41 -13.14 -0.74
C GLY A 155 15.28 -11.89 -0.75
N PHE A 156 16.60 -12.03 -0.86
CA PHE A 156 17.50 -10.89 -1.07
C PHE A 156 18.27 -10.96 -2.39
N SER A 157 18.46 -12.16 -2.92
CA SER A 157 19.11 -12.44 -4.20
C SER A 157 18.37 -13.55 -4.91
N TRP A 158 18.54 -13.63 -6.24
CA TRP A 158 17.97 -14.73 -7.01
C TRP A 158 18.44 -16.09 -6.48
N ALA A 159 19.74 -16.24 -6.20
CA ALA A 159 20.30 -17.49 -5.71
C ALA A 159 19.75 -17.93 -4.33
N CYS A 160 19.32 -16.99 -3.49
CA CYS A 160 18.72 -17.30 -2.20
C CYS A 160 17.28 -17.82 -2.33
N ASN A 161 16.51 -17.28 -3.28
CA ASN A 161 15.15 -17.73 -3.53
C ASN A 161 14.72 -17.43 -4.98
N PRO A 162 14.99 -18.34 -5.92
CA PRO A 162 14.68 -18.13 -7.33
C PRO A 162 13.19 -17.92 -7.57
N THR A 163 12.34 -18.74 -6.95
CA THR A 163 10.88 -18.68 -7.19
C THR A 163 10.27 -17.37 -6.71
N LEU A 164 10.76 -16.81 -5.59
CA LEU A 164 10.37 -15.47 -5.14
C LEU A 164 10.78 -14.40 -6.14
N ALA A 165 12.04 -14.40 -6.58
CA ALA A 165 12.54 -13.40 -7.52
C ALA A 165 11.80 -13.44 -8.88
N GLU A 166 11.53 -14.65 -9.40
CA GLU A 166 10.79 -14.84 -10.65
C GLU A 166 9.32 -14.44 -10.51
N LEU A 167 8.66 -14.81 -9.40
CA LEU A 167 7.26 -14.46 -9.19
C LEU A 167 7.08 -12.95 -8.94
N ASP A 168 8.01 -12.30 -8.24
CA ASP A 168 8.02 -10.84 -8.09
C ASP A 168 8.05 -10.16 -9.46
N THR A 169 8.97 -10.57 -10.32
CA THR A 169 9.09 -10.07 -11.70
C THR A 169 7.79 -10.28 -12.49
N ALA A 170 7.21 -11.49 -12.42
CA ALA A 170 5.97 -11.81 -13.11
C ALA A 170 4.79 -10.98 -12.61
N MET A 171 4.67 -10.78 -11.29
CA MET A 171 3.56 -10.01 -10.70
C MET A 171 3.68 -8.52 -10.97
N VAL A 172 4.89 -7.96 -10.96
CA VAL A 172 5.15 -6.57 -11.40
C VAL A 172 4.67 -6.36 -12.83
N ASN A 173 4.94 -7.30 -13.74
CA ASN A 173 4.49 -7.22 -15.13
C ASN A 173 2.99 -7.44 -15.29
N TRP A 174 2.43 -8.50 -14.69
CA TRP A 174 0.99 -8.80 -14.79
C TRP A 174 0.16 -7.66 -14.27
N MET A 175 0.52 -7.13 -13.10
CA MET A 175 -0.24 -6.06 -12.49
C MET A 175 -0.02 -4.73 -13.21
N GLY A 176 1.20 -4.45 -13.69
CA GLY A 176 1.46 -3.29 -14.54
C GLY A 176 0.54 -3.25 -15.77
N ARG A 177 0.48 -4.35 -16.54
CA ARG A 177 -0.41 -4.45 -17.72
C ARG A 177 -1.88 -4.32 -17.37
N ALA A 178 -2.31 -4.93 -16.27
CA ALA A 178 -3.70 -4.86 -15.82
C ALA A 178 -4.11 -3.46 -15.36
N LEU A 179 -3.18 -2.67 -14.81
CA LEU A 179 -3.41 -1.25 -14.49
C LEU A 179 -3.23 -0.32 -15.70
N GLY A 180 -2.67 -0.80 -16.81
CA GLY A 180 -2.38 0.02 -17.99
C GLY A 180 -1.09 0.84 -17.86
N ILE A 181 -0.15 0.38 -17.03
CA ILE A 181 1.21 0.93 -16.97
C ILE A 181 1.89 0.68 -18.34
N PRO A 182 2.54 1.68 -18.96
CA PRO A 182 3.19 1.52 -20.26
C PRO A 182 4.28 0.44 -20.24
N GLU A 183 4.45 -0.29 -21.35
CA GLU A 183 5.42 -1.40 -21.43
C GLU A 183 6.88 -0.96 -21.18
N SER A 184 7.20 0.32 -21.38
CA SER A 184 8.53 0.90 -21.08
C SER A 184 8.91 0.83 -19.60
N PHE A 185 7.94 0.69 -18.70
CA PHE A 185 8.13 0.53 -17.26
C PHE A 185 8.23 -0.93 -16.82
N LEU A 186 7.90 -1.88 -17.70
CA LEU A 186 7.81 -3.30 -17.37
C LEU A 186 9.12 -4.02 -17.70
N PHE A 187 9.32 -5.18 -17.11
CA PHE A 187 10.42 -6.05 -17.51
C PHE A 187 10.19 -6.57 -18.94
N GLN A 188 11.16 -6.32 -19.81
CA GLN A 188 11.17 -6.72 -21.22
C GLN A 188 12.33 -7.67 -21.54
N GLY A 189 12.16 -8.48 -22.59
CA GLY A 189 13.17 -9.42 -23.07
C GLY A 189 13.25 -10.71 -22.26
N SER A 190 14.13 -11.62 -22.67
CA SER A 190 14.39 -12.90 -21.98
C SER A 190 15.31 -12.73 -20.77
N ASP A 191 16.18 -11.71 -20.76
CA ASP A 191 16.99 -11.32 -19.60
C ASP A 191 16.45 -10.02 -19.01
N THR A 192 15.67 -10.15 -17.95
CA THR A 192 15.03 -9.02 -17.25
C THR A 192 16.05 -8.08 -16.59
N CYS A 193 17.30 -8.53 -16.38
CA CYS A 193 18.38 -7.68 -15.87
C CYS A 193 18.84 -6.65 -16.90
N GLN A 194 18.64 -6.92 -18.20
CA GLN A 194 19.00 -6.01 -19.28
C GLN A 194 17.87 -5.07 -19.68
N SER A 195 16.66 -5.28 -19.14
CA SER A 195 15.53 -4.41 -19.42
C SER A 195 15.81 -2.97 -18.97
N ALA A 196 15.42 -2.00 -19.80
CA ALA A 196 15.45 -0.59 -19.43
C ALA A 196 14.46 -0.33 -18.29
N GLY A 197 13.24 -0.84 -18.44
CA GLY A 197 12.19 -0.80 -17.44
C GLY A 197 12.25 -1.93 -16.41
N GLY A 198 11.42 -1.82 -15.39
CA GLY A 198 11.25 -2.85 -14.38
C GLY A 198 10.65 -2.29 -13.11
N GLY A 199 10.46 -3.16 -12.12
CA GLY A 199 9.84 -2.77 -10.87
C GLY A 199 10.03 -3.77 -9.75
N TRP A 200 9.48 -3.45 -8.59
CA TRP A 200 9.61 -4.27 -7.39
C TRP A 200 8.41 -4.10 -6.47
N ILE A 201 8.25 -5.03 -5.52
CA ILE A 201 7.17 -5.02 -4.54
C ILE A 201 7.69 -4.51 -3.19
N ALA A 202 7.45 -3.24 -2.88
CA ALA A 202 7.79 -2.59 -1.62
C ALA A 202 6.73 -2.82 -0.53
N ASP A 203 7.01 -2.38 0.70
CA ASP A 203 6.00 -2.33 1.76
C ASP A 203 5.02 -1.19 1.54
N THR A 204 5.51 0.04 1.46
CA THR A 204 4.68 1.25 1.45
C THR A 204 5.08 2.23 0.35
N ALA A 205 4.16 3.14 0.03
CA ALA A 205 4.44 4.31 -0.81
C ALA A 205 5.58 5.16 -0.24
N SER A 206 5.69 5.26 1.09
CA SER A 206 6.77 6.01 1.73
C SER A 206 8.15 5.45 1.36
N ASP A 207 8.29 4.11 1.32
CA ASP A 207 9.53 3.46 0.92
C ASP A 207 9.86 3.77 -0.54
N THR A 208 8.86 3.72 -1.42
CA THR A 208 9.06 3.92 -2.86
C THR A 208 9.34 5.37 -3.21
N ILE A 209 8.65 6.33 -2.59
CA ILE A 209 8.89 7.77 -2.76
C ILE A 209 10.30 8.12 -2.29
N PHE A 210 10.70 7.63 -1.10
CA PHE A 210 12.06 7.82 -0.61
C PHE A 210 13.10 7.21 -1.54
N CYS A 211 12.90 5.97 -1.99
CA CYS A 211 13.84 5.34 -2.91
C CYS A 211 13.91 6.06 -4.27
N ALA A 212 12.79 6.59 -4.78
CA ALA A 212 12.78 7.40 -5.99
C ALA A 212 13.57 8.70 -5.83
N ILE A 213 13.40 9.40 -4.70
CA ILE A 213 14.19 10.61 -4.38
C ILE A 213 15.68 10.26 -4.28
N MET A 214 16.03 9.17 -3.61
CA MET A 214 17.42 8.74 -3.46
C MET A 214 18.06 8.38 -4.80
N ALA A 215 17.35 7.67 -5.68
CA ALA A 215 17.80 7.37 -7.03
C ALA A 215 17.99 8.64 -7.87
N ALA A 216 17.01 9.54 -7.87
CA ALA A 216 17.10 10.83 -8.56
C ALA A 216 18.27 11.67 -8.03
N ARG A 217 18.47 11.70 -6.71
CA ARG A 217 19.58 12.39 -6.04
C ARG A 217 20.91 11.80 -6.47
N HIS A 218 21.05 10.47 -6.47
CA HIS A 218 22.26 9.79 -6.92
C HIS A 218 22.60 10.18 -8.36
N ILE A 219 21.63 10.08 -9.28
CA ILE A 219 21.81 10.42 -10.69
C ILE A 219 22.20 11.89 -10.84
N LYS A 220 21.46 12.82 -10.22
CA LYS A 220 21.72 14.25 -10.33
C LYS A 220 23.10 14.63 -9.79
N VAL A 221 23.50 14.08 -8.63
CA VAL A 221 24.83 14.34 -8.07
C VAL A 221 25.94 13.90 -9.04
N GLN A 222 25.79 12.75 -9.71
CA GLN A 222 26.78 12.31 -10.70
C GLN A 222 26.81 13.22 -11.93
N GLN A 223 25.65 13.67 -12.41
CA GLN A 223 25.56 14.63 -13.53
C GLN A 223 26.26 15.95 -13.18
N GLU A 224 26.02 16.50 -12.00
CA GLU A 224 26.63 17.76 -11.55
C GLU A 224 28.15 17.62 -11.31
N LEU A 225 28.61 16.46 -10.81
CA LEU A 225 30.04 16.18 -10.68
C LEU A 225 30.74 16.11 -12.05
N ALA A 226 30.08 15.57 -13.07
CA ALA A 226 30.64 15.47 -14.41
C ALA A 226 30.86 16.86 -15.04
N LYS A 227 29.90 17.79 -14.88
CA LYS A 227 30.01 19.17 -15.38
C LYS A 227 31.26 19.88 -14.87
N VAL A 228 31.58 19.72 -13.57
CA VAL A 228 32.75 20.33 -12.94
C VAL A 228 34.08 19.74 -13.43
N ASN A 229 34.09 18.52 -13.95
CA ASN A 229 35.31 17.88 -14.46
C ASN A 229 35.59 18.22 -15.94
N ASP A 230 34.56 18.60 -16.70
CA ASP A 230 34.68 18.97 -18.13
C ASP A 230 35.12 20.43 -18.32
N ASP A 231 34.82 21.31 -17.35
CA ASP A 231 35.34 22.67 -17.34
C ASP A 231 36.84 22.65 -16.98
N HIS A 232 37.70 22.93 -17.97
CA HIS A 232 39.17 23.00 -17.87
C HIS A 232 39.73 24.02 -16.83
N GLU A 233 38.91 24.59 -15.95
CA GLU A 233 39.33 25.45 -14.83
C GLU A 233 39.91 24.63 -13.65
N MET A 234 40.94 23.84 -13.93
CA MET A 234 41.85 23.34 -12.89
C MET A 234 43.24 23.92 -13.10
N ALA A 235 43.37 25.23 -12.86
CA ALA A 235 44.68 25.83 -12.58
C ALA A 235 44.56 27.23 -11.94
N SER A 236 43.80 27.40 -10.85
CA SER A 236 44.24 28.37 -9.84
C SER A 236 43.57 28.18 -8.48
N MET A 237 44.43 27.94 -7.50
CA MET A 237 44.34 28.29 -6.08
C MET A 237 43.13 27.78 -5.26
N ASP A 238 43.44 26.75 -4.45
CA ASP A 238 42.91 26.47 -3.09
C ASP A 238 41.87 25.34 -2.83
N SER A 239 41.63 24.37 -3.74
CA SER A 239 40.46 23.46 -3.60
C SER A 239 40.74 21.94 -3.63
N ALA A 240 41.50 21.41 -2.67
CA ALA A 240 41.54 19.97 -2.42
C ALA A 240 40.27 19.43 -1.72
N LYS A 241 39.07 19.84 -2.17
CA LYS A 241 37.81 19.24 -1.69
C LYS A 241 37.77 17.78 -2.13
N THR A 242 37.67 16.87 -1.17
CA THR A 242 37.44 15.44 -1.40
C THR A 242 36.17 15.22 -2.23
N LEU A 243 36.08 14.09 -2.93
CA LEU A 243 34.83 13.68 -3.62
C LEU A 243 33.62 13.72 -2.68
N HIS A 244 33.83 13.41 -1.40
CA HIS A 244 32.77 13.45 -0.39
C HIS A 244 32.26 14.87 -0.14
N GLU A 245 33.17 15.84 0.05
CA GLU A 245 32.80 17.25 0.25
C GLU A 245 32.08 17.84 -0.97
N ARG A 246 32.55 17.52 -2.19
CA ARG A 246 31.86 17.94 -3.43
C ARG A 246 30.44 17.38 -3.52
N LYS A 247 30.25 16.10 -3.18
CA LYS A 247 28.91 15.48 -3.14
C LYS A 247 28.02 16.15 -2.11
N ALA A 248 28.54 16.47 -0.92
CA ALA A 248 27.80 17.14 0.13
C ALA A 248 27.37 18.56 -0.30
N GLU A 249 28.26 19.31 -0.92
CA GLU A 249 27.99 20.65 -1.46
C GLU A 249 26.91 20.62 -2.55
N ILE A 250 26.99 19.71 -3.52
CA ILE A 250 25.94 19.55 -4.54
C ILE A 250 24.61 19.18 -3.86
N THR A 251 24.63 18.19 -2.96
CA THR A 251 23.43 17.73 -2.26
C THR A 251 22.76 18.86 -1.48
N SER A 252 23.53 19.75 -0.86
CA SER A 252 23.02 20.90 -0.11
C SER A 252 22.24 21.92 -0.95
N ARG A 253 22.31 21.83 -2.28
CA ARG A 253 21.60 22.71 -3.21
C ARG A 253 20.42 22.03 -3.92
N LEU A 254 20.21 20.74 -3.70
CA LEU A 254 19.17 19.97 -4.39
C LEU A 254 17.76 20.28 -3.87
N VAL A 255 16.82 20.50 -4.80
CA VAL A 255 15.43 20.87 -4.51
C VAL A 255 14.44 19.90 -5.15
N THR A 256 13.49 19.44 -4.32
CA THR A 256 12.31 18.67 -4.74
C THR A 256 11.08 19.57 -4.74
N TYR A 257 10.11 19.24 -5.59
CA TYR A 257 8.83 19.96 -5.71
C TYR A 257 7.68 18.97 -5.64
N GLY A 258 6.57 19.37 -5.02
CA GLY A 258 5.32 18.62 -5.03
C GLY A 258 4.16 19.54 -4.68
N SER A 259 2.93 19.12 -4.93
CA SER A 259 1.75 19.91 -4.53
C SER A 259 1.64 20.00 -3.01
N PHE A 260 0.92 21.01 -2.51
CA PHE A 260 0.58 21.11 -1.09
C PHE A 260 -0.26 19.91 -0.60
N GLU A 261 -1.04 19.31 -1.51
CA GLU A 261 -1.86 18.11 -1.23
C GLU A 261 -1.11 16.77 -1.41
N CYS A 262 0.19 16.81 -1.72
CA CYS A 262 1.03 15.61 -1.69
C CYS A 262 1.00 14.99 -0.28
N HIS A 263 1.03 13.66 -0.20
CA HIS A 263 1.03 12.99 1.09
C HIS A 263 2.31 13.34 1.88
N SER A 264 2.18 13.46 3.21
CA SER A 264 3.29 13.84 4.11
C SER A 264 4.50 12.89 4.06
N SER A 265 4.37 11.70 3.46
CA SER A 265 5.50 10.83 3.15
C SER A 265 6.51 11.46 2.20
N PHE A 266 6.09 12.36 1.30
CA PHE A 266 6.99 13.12 0.43
C PHE A 266 7.88 14.06 1.25
N GLU A 267 7.30 14.87 2.13
CA GLU A 267 8.05 15.75 3.03
C GLU A 267 9.02 14.94 3.92
N LYS A 268 8.53 13.85 4.51
CA LYS A 268 9.37 12.94 5.31
C LYS A 268 10.52 12.36 4.50
N ALA A 269 10.29 11.98 3.24
CA ALA A 269 11.33 11.45 2.37
C ALA A 269 12.37 12.51 2.02
N CYS A 270 11.96 13.77 1.78
CA CYS A 270 12.87 14.88 1.56
C CYS A 270 13.75 15.15 2.78
N LEU A 271 13.14 15.17 3.98
CA LEU A 271 13.85 15.32 5.25
C LEU A 271 14.92 14.23 5.43
N MET A 272 14.55 12.96 5.23
CA MET A 272 15.49 11.84 5.34
C MET A 272 16.57 11.85 4.26
N ALA A 273 16.27 12.37 3.06
CA ALA A 273 17.22 12.50 1.97
C ALA A 273 18.14 13.72 2.11
N GLY A 274 17.88 14.63 3.05
CA GLY A 274 18.67 15.84 3.27
C GLY A 274 18.60 16.83 2.11
N VAL A 275 17.41 17.02 1.54
CA VAL A 275 17.16 17.92 0.38
C VAL A 275 16.04 18.91 0.68
N TYR A 276 15.99 20.02 -0.04
CA TYR A 276 14.90 20.98 0.11
C TYR A 276 13.58 20.40 -0.40
N CYS A 277 12.50 20.66 0.32
CA CYS A 277 11.12 20.30 -0.05
C CYS A 277 10.33 21.57 -0.34
N ARG A 278 9.84 21.74 -1.58
CA ARG A 278 8.96 22.85 -1.97
C ARG A 278 7.54 22.34 -2.20
N HIS A 279 6.59 22.97 -1.52
CA HIS A 279 5.16 22.79 -1.79
C HIS A 279 4.65 23.84 -2.76
N ILE A 280 3.94 23.38 -3.78
CA ILE A 280 3.27 24.22 -4.78
C ILE A 280 1.80 24.33 -4.39
N GLU A 281 1.33 25.57 -4.28
CA GLU A 281 -0.07 25.87 -3.98
C GLU A 281 -1.00 25.32 -5.08
N VAL A 282 -2.17 24.86 -4.68
CA VAL A 282 -3.23 24.34 -5.56
C VAL A 282 -4.53 25.09 -5.33
N TYR A 283 -5.38 25.18 -6.35
CA TYR A 283 -6.56 26.05 -6.32
C TYR A 283 -7.82 25.31 -6.76
N GLU A 284 -8.99 25.82 -6.37
CA GLU A 284 -10.29 25.20 -6.66
C GLU A 284 -10.57 25.14 -8.17
N GLU A 285 -10.22 26.19 -8.92
CA GLU A 285 -10.37 26.23 -10.39
C GLU A 285 -9.60 25.10 -11.10
N ASP A 286 -8.57 24.57 -10.45
CA ASP A 286 -7.71 23.49 -10.93
C ASP A 286 -8.06 22.14 -10.27
N ASP A 287 -9.22 22.04 -9.61
CA ASP A 287 -9.67 20.87 -8.86
C ASP A 287 -8.64 20.45 -7.79
N TYR A 288 -7.97 21.44 -7.18
CA TYR A 288 -6.89 21.24 -6.22
C TYR A 288 -5.73 20.36 -6.73
N GLY A 289 -5.51 20.33 -8.04
CA GLY A 289 -4.36 19.69 -8.69
C GLY A 289 -3.28 20.70 -9.06
N MET A 290 -2.02 20.33 -8.90
CA MET A 290 -0.88 21.16 -9.29
C MET A 290 -0.77 21.30 -10.81
N LYS A 291 -0.52 22.53 -11.27
CA LYS A 291 -0.30 22.89 -12.67
C LYS A 291 1.12 23.31 -12.98
N ARG A 292 1.46 23.32 -14.27
CA ARG A 292 2.80 23.65 -14.78
C ARG A 292 3.29 25.00 -14.31
N GLU A 293 2.48 26.05 -14.41
CA GLU A 293 2.93 27.42 -14.16
C GLU A 293 3.38 27.62 -12.71
N GLY A 294 2.71 26.96 -11.76
CA GLY A 294 3.09 27.00 -10.35
C GLY A 294 4.46 26.38 -10.09
N VAL A 295 4.71 25.21 -10.67
CA VAL A 295 5.99 24.50 -10.57
C VAL A 295 7.11 25.29 -11.26
N GLU A 296 6.86 25.75 -12.49
CA GLU A 296 7.83 26.44 -13.32
C GLU A 296 8.32 27.74 -12.66
N ARG A 297 7.41 28.55 -12.09
CA ARG A 297 7.77 29.74 -11.32
C ARG A 297 8.67 29.43 -10.12
N MET A 298 8.40 28.34 -9.39
CA MET A 298 9.21 27.96 -8.23
C MET A 298 10.59 27.46 -8.65
N ILE A 299 10.64 26.64 -9.71
CA ILE A 299 11.91 26.16 -10.29
C ILE A 299 12.78 27.34 -10.74
N GLU A 300 12.24 28.29 -11.49
CA GLU A 300 12.99 29.45 -11.99
C GLU A 300 13.50 30.32 -10.84
N LYS A 301 12.70 30.50 -9.79
CA LYS A 301 13.11 31.18 -8.56
C LYS A 301 14.27 30.44 -7.87
N ASP A 302 14.17 29.13 -7.66
CA ASP A 302 15.21 28.36 -6.97
C ASP A 302 16.51 28.30 -7.81
N ILE A 303 16.42 28.21 -9.15
CA ILE A 303 17.58 28.36 -10.06
C ILE A 303 18.25 29.72 -9.87
N SER A 304 17.48 30.82 -9.77
CA SER A 304 18.04 32.16 -9.56
C SER A 304 18.78 32.32 -8.21
N LEU A 305 18.51 31.42 -7.25
CA LEU A 305 19.19 31.34 -5.95
C LEU A 305 20.38 30.38 -5.97
N GLY A 306 20.76 29.83 -7.13
CA GLY A 306 21.87 28.88 -7.29
C GLY A 306 21.53 27.45 -6.82
N LEU A 307 20.25 27.16 -6.59
CA LEU A 307 19.76 25.83 -6.24
C LEU A 307 19.56 24.96 -7.49
N ILE A 308 19.49 23.65 -7.30
CA ILE A 308 19.46 22.64 -8.35
C ILE A 308 18.14 21.87 -8.25
N PRO A 309 17.14 22.19 -9.09
CA PRO A 309 15.96 21.36 -9.28
C PRO A 309 16.36 19.94 -9.71
N PHE A 310 15.80 18.91 -9.09
CA PHE A 310 16.10 17.54 -9.50
C PHE A 310 14.95 16.54 -9.42
N TYR A 311 13.84 16.88 -8.74
CA TYR A 311 12.74 15.95 -8.52
C TYR A 311 11.39 16.64 -8.47
N LEU A 312 10.40 16.08 -9.17
CA LEU A 312 9.00 16.47 -9.10
C LEU A 312 8.14 15.29 -8.67
N GLN A 313 7.46 15.46 -7.54
CA GLN A 313 6.42 14.58 -7.03
C GLN A 313 5.08 14.96 -7.68
N ILE A 314 4.44 14.00 -8.33
CA ILE A 314 3.13 14.15 -8.96
C ILE A 314 2.16 13.24 -8.22
N ALA A 315 1.15 13.79 -7.56
CA ALA A 315 0.13 13.04 -6.84
C ALA A 315 -1.08 12.79 -7.74
N LEU A 316 -1.43 11.51 -7.96
CA LEU A 316 -2.66 11.11 -8.63
C LEU A 316 -3.54 10.38 -7.62
N GLY A 317 -4.54 11.09 -7.09
CA GLY A 317 -5.35 10.62 -5.96
C GLY A 317 -4.79 11.07 -4.62
N THR A 318 -4.76 12.38 -4.38
CA THR A 318 -4.32 13.03 -3.13
C THR A 318 -5.07 12.48 -1.92
N THR A 319 -4.47 12.63 -0.74
CA THR A 319 -5.06 12.03 0.47
C THR A 319 -6.35 12.73 0.87
N SER A 320 -6.41 14.06 0.84
CA SER A 320 -7.57 14.83 1.27
C SER A 320 -8.81 14.60 0.41
N THR A 321 -8.69 14.78 -0.90
CA THR A 321 -9.86 14.84 -1.79
C THR A 321 -9.80 13.85 -2.95
N ALA A 322 -8.75 13.01 -3.01
CA ALA A 322 -8.47 12.11 -4.13
C ALA A 322 -8.36 12.84 -5.48
N THR A 323 -8.01 14.13 -5.46
CA THR A 323 -7.73 14.94 -6.65
C THR A 323 -6.41 14.51 -7.29
N SER A 324 -6.14 15.00 -8.50
CA SER A 324 -4.95 14.63 -9.25
C SER A 324 -4.26 15.87 -9.80
N ASP A 325 -2.93 15.88 -9.74
CA ASP A 325 -2.11 16.88 -10.40
C ASP A 325 -2.25 16.75 -11.94
N HIS A 326 -2.10 17.86 -12.66
CA HIS A 326 -2.31 17.96 -14.11
C HIS A 326 -1.10 17.43 -14.89
N ILE A 327 -0.87 16.12 -14.80
CA ILE A 327 0.32 15.43 -15.35
C ILE A 327 0.62 15.77 -16.82
N GLU A 328 -0.40 15.92 -17.67
CA GLU A 328 -0.23 16.26 -19.09
C GLU A 328 0.49 17.59 -19.29
N GLU A 329 0.24 18.57 -18.42
CA GLU A 329 0.90 19.87 -18.45
C GLU A 329 2.32 19.81 -17.85
N LEU A 330 2.51 18.96 -16.82
CA LEU A 330 3.73 18.87 -16.04
C LEU A 330 4.88 18.16 -16.78
N VAL A 331 4.58 17.14 -17.59
CA VAL A 331 5.60 16.28 -18.22
C VAL A 331 6.58 17.02 -19.12
N GLY A 332 6.21 18.19 -19.65
CA GLY A 332 7.11 19.05 -20.42
C GLY A 332 8.27 19.65 -19.60
N LEU A 333 8.15 19.68 -18.27
CA LEU A 333 9.19 20.21 -17.38
C LEU A 333 10.40 19.27 -17.25
N LYS A 334 10.22 17.98 -17.56
CA LYS A 334 11.26 16.94 -17.42
C LYS A 334 12.49 17.29 -18.24
N GLU A 335 12.29 17.48 -19.55
CA GLU A 335 13.37 17.80 -20.48
C GLU A 335 13.86 19.25 -20.31
N LYS A 336 12.94 20.19 -19.98
CA LYS A 336 13.30 21.61 -19.80
C LYS A 336 14.30 21.81 -18.65
N TYR A 337 14.12 21.08 -17.54
CA TYR A 337 14.89 21.28 -16.31
C TYR A 337 15.75 20.08 -15.90
N ASP A 338 15.77 19.01 -16.69
CA ASP A 338 16.46 17.74 -16.39
C ASP A 338 16.09 17.24 -14.98
N ILE A 339 14.78 17.11 -14.70
CA ILE A 339 14.26 16.69 -13.39
C ILE A 339 13.65 15.28 -13.45
N TRP A 340 13.84 14.50 -12.39
CA TRP A 340 13.17 13.21 -12.23
C TRP A 340 11.69 13.41 -11.88
N MET A 341 10.79 12.76 -12.60
CA MET A 341 9.36 12.77 -12.29
C MET A 341 8.89 11.46 -11.68
N HIS A 342 8.26 11.55 -10.50
CA HIS A 342 7.67 10.41 -9.82
C HIS A 342 6.17 10.61 -9.64
N VAL A 343 5.39 9.62 -10.06
CA VAL A 343 3.94 9.58 -9.85
C VAL A 343 3.63 8.73 -8.62
N ASP A 344 3.10 9.38 -7.57
CA ASP A 344 2.44 8.69 -6.48
C ASP A 344 0.96 8.52 -6.79
N ALA A 345 0.60 7.29 -7.15
CA ALA A 345 -0.77 6.85 -7.35
C ALA A 345 -1.15 5.79 -6.29
N ALA A 346 -0.67 5.94 -5.05
CA ALA A 346 -0.86 4.95 -3.99
C ALA A 346 -2.32 4.50 -3.85
N TYR A 347 -3.28 5.42 -3.89
CA TYR A 347 -4.70 5.10 -3.83
C TYR A 347 -5.33 4.93 -5.22
N ALA A 348 -5.35 6.00 -6.03
CA ALA A 348 -6.11 6.01 -7.29
C ALA A 348 -5.54 5.05 -8.34
N GLY A 349 -4.26 4.68 -8.26
CA GLY A 349 -3.62 3.76 -9.20
C GLY A 349 -4.29 2.38 -9.25
N SER A 350 -4.91 1.94 -8.15
CA SER A 350 -5.69 0.70 -8.14
C SER A 350 -6.98 0.81 -8.98
N ALA A 351 -7.59 2.00 -9.06
CA ALA A 351 -8.79 2.22 -9.85
C ALA A 351 -8.53 2.09 -11.36
N TRP A 352 -7.28 2.26 -11.79
CA TRP A 352 -6.86 2.11 -13.20
C TRP A 352 -7.05 0.70 -13.74
N ILE A 353 -7.32 -0.31 -12.90
CA ILE A 353 -7.74 -1.62 -13.41
C ILE A 353 -9.02 -1.52 -14.25
N VAL A 354 -9.88 -0.55 -13.96
CA VAL A 354 -11.07 -0.21 -14.73
C VAL A 354 -10.69 0.89 -15.73
N PRO A 355 -10.75 0.64 -17.06
CA PRO A 355 -10.21 1.55 -18.07
C PRO A 355 -10.74 2.98 -18.03
N SER A 356 -12.00 3.21 -17.63
CA SER A 356 -12.60 4.54 -17.54
C SER A 356 -12.00 5.44 -16.45
N TYR A 357 -11.18 4.90 -15.55
CA TYR A 357 -10.47 5.67 -14.52
C TYR A 357 -8.99 5.92 -14.87
N ARG A 358 -8.52 5.52 -16.05
CA ARG A 358 -7.15 5.74 -16.55
C ARG A 358 -6.98 7.14 -17.16
N ASN A 359 -7.30 8.18 -16.41
CA ASN A 359 -7.20 9.57 -16.86
C ASN A 359 -5.80 10.14 -16.55
N ASN A 360 -4.75 9.50 -17.07
CA ASN A 360 -3.35 9.78 -16.74
C ASN A 360 -2.48 9.99 -18.00
N VAL A 361 -2.97 10.82 -18.94
CA VAL A 361 -2.24 11.18 -20.17
C VAL A 361 -0.87 11.80 -19.82
N GLY A 362 0.22 11.30 -20.41
CA GLY A 362 1.58 11.73 -20.11
C GLY A 362 2.32 10.84 -19.10
N ILE A 363 1.67 9.84 -18.49
CA ILE A 363 2.33 8.89 -17.58
C ILE A 363 3.47 8.10 -18.25
N ASP A 364 3.48 7.98 -19.58
CA ASP A 364 4.57 7.39 -20.36
C ASP A 364 5.88 8.20 -20.32
N LYS A 365 5.81 9.46 -19.91
CA LYS A 365 6.96 10.39 -19.90
C LYS A 365 7.63 10.54 -18.53
N VAL A 366 7.06 9.99 -17.46
CA VAL A 366 7.64 10.06 -16.11
C VAL A 366 8.74 9.01 -15.91
N ASP A 367 9.51 9.11 -14.83
CA ASP A 367 10.63 8.19 -14.55
C ASP A 367 10.22 7.02 -13.66
N SER A 368 9.22 7.21 -12.80
CA SER A 368 8.76 6.18 -11.87
C SER A 368 7.33 6.38 -11.39
N ILE A 369 6.70 5.28 -10.97
CA ILE A 369 5.30 5.23 -10.52
C ILE A 369 5.19 4.29 -9.31
N ASN A 370 4.39 4.63 -8.30
CA ASN A 370 3.95 3.66 -7.28
C ASN A 370 2.43 3.52 -7.17
N VAL A 371 1.98 2.33 -6.76
CA VAL A 371 0.58 2.02 -6.45
C VAL A 371 0.50 1.08 -5.24
N ASN A 372 -0.31 1.40 -4.24
CA ASN A 372 -0.52 0.54 -3.07
C ASN A 372 -1.70 -0.38 -3.33
N LEU A 373 -1.43 -1.66 -3.58
CA LEU A 373 -2.50 -2.65 -3.71
C LEU A 373 -3.24 -2.84 -2.39
N HIS A 374 -2.57 -2.63 -1.26
CA HIS A 374 -3.17 -2.77 0.06
C HIS A 374 -4.11 -1.62 0.49
N LYS A 375 -4.31 -0.61 -0.37
CA LYS A 375 -5.36 0.38 -0.17
C LYS A 375 -6.64 -0.15 -0.81
N PHE A 376 -6.78 0.05 -2.12
CA PHE A 376 -8.07 -0.13 -2.79
C PHE A 376 -8.31 -1.55 -3.34
N PHE A 377 -7.35 -2.48 -3.29
CA PHE A 377 -7.58 -3.88 -3.62
C PHE A 377 -7.78 -4.74 -2.38
N LEU A 378 -8.23 -5.97 -2.61
CA LEU A 378 -8.55 -7.00 -1.62
C LEU A 378 -7.31 -7.68 -1.00
N ILE A 379 -6.27 -6.90 -0.72
CA ILE A 379 -4.99 -7.33 -0.16
C ILE A 379 -4.72 -6.57 1.13
N SER A 380 -4.43 -7.29 2.22
CA SER A 380 -4.00 -6.67 3.47
C SER A 380 -2.62 -6.03 3.35
N THR A 381 -2.35 -5.03 4.19
CA THR A 381 -1.03 -4.41 4.28
C THR A 381 0.07 -5.45 4.57
N SER A 382 1.27 -5.38 3.97
CA SER A 382 1.80 -4.32 3.08
C SER A 382 2.17 -4.87 1.69
N VAL A 383 1.61 -4.26 0.64
CA VAL A 383 1.96 -4.53 -0.77
C VAL A 383 1.89 -3.24 -1.59
N THR A 384 3.04 -2.73 -2.01
CA THR A 384 3.17 -1.56 -2.89
C THR A 384 3.96 -1.94 -4.13
N LEU A 385 3.44 -1.66 -5.31
CA LEU A 385 4.18 -1.83 -6.55
C LEU A 385 4.89 -0.53 -6.91
N PHE A 386 6.14 -0.65 -7.35
CA PHE A 386 6.91 0.42 -7.93
C PHE A 386 7.40 0.01 -9.32
N TRP A 387 7.36 0.95 -10.26
CA TRP A 387 7.96 0.79 -11.57
C TRP A 387 8.86 1.97 -11.91
N THR A 388 9.88 1.72 -12.75
CA THR A 388 10.73 2.76 -13.34
C THR A 388 11.10 2.39 -14.77
N THR A 389 11.34 3.40 -15.61
CA THR A 389 11.90 3.26 -16.95
C THR A 389 13.43 3.19 -16.98
N ARG A 390 14.08 3.37 -15.81
CA ARG A 390 15.54 3.48 -15.65
C ARG A 390 16.07 2.48 -14.63
N GLN A 391 15.68 1.21 -14.77
CA GLN A 391 16.01 0.13 -13.84
C GLN A 391 17.50 0.13 -13.44
N LYS A 392 18.41 0.18 -14.42
CA LYS A 392 19.85 0.05 -14.15
C LYS A 392 20.35 1.19 -13.25
N GLU A 393 20.03 2.43 -13.62
CA GLU A 393 20.45 3.63 -12.91
C GLU A 393 19.80 3.73 -11.53
N TYR A 394 18.52 3.37 -11.43
CA TYR A 394 17.81 3.28 -10.15
C TYR A 394 18.51 2.31 -9.18
N LYS A 395 18.85 1.11 -9.65
CA LYS A 395 19.47 0.07 -8.82
C LYS A 395 20.90 0.40 -8.39
N GLU A 396 21.67 1.17 -9.17
CA GLU A 396 23.01 1.59 -8.75
C GLU A 396 22.99 2.41 -7.46
N CYS A 397 21.90 3.14 -7.18
CA CYS A 397 21.76 3.90 -5.94
C CYS A 397 21.83 3.03 -4.67
N PHE A 398 21.36 1.77 -4.75
CA PHE A 398 21.22 0.87 -3.59
C PHE A 398 22.23 -0.28 -3.59
N ARG A 399 23.04 -0.39 -4.65
CA ARG A 399 23.92 -1.53 -4.80
C ARG A 399 25.08 -1.47 -3.81
N VAL A 400 25.29 -2.58 -3.11
CA VAL A 400 26.46 -2.83 -2.26
C VAL A 400 27.05 -4.21 -2.58
N HIS A 401 28.36 -4.35 -2.44
CA HIS A 401 29.10 -5.55 -2.83
C HIS A 401 29.85 -6.21 -1.65
N PRO A 402 29.19 -6.61 -0.56
CA PRO A 402 29.88 -7.33 0.49
C PRO A 402 30.25 -8.74 0.02
N VAL A 403 31.38 -9.26 0.53
CA VAL A 403 32.01 -10.49 0.01
C VAL A 403 31.09 -11.71 0.08
N TYR A 404 30.25 -11.82 1.12
CA TYR A 404 29.30 -12.92 1.32
C TYR A 404 28.07 -12.86 0.38
N LEU A 405 27.91 -11.76 -0.36
CA LEU A 405 26.81 -11.52 -1.31
C LEU A 405 27.28 -11.48 -2.76
N LYS A 406 28.53 -11.91 -3.03
CA LYS A 406 29.04 -12.04 -4.40
C LYS A 406 28.10 -12.92 -5.22
N LYS A 407 27.79 -12.46 -6.43
CA LYS A 407 26.88 -13.15 -7.34
C LYS A 407 27.47 -14.49 -7.74
N ASN A 408 26.86 -15.58 -7.28
CA ASN A 408 27.17 -16.93 -7.75
C ASN A 408 26.35 -17.31 -9.00
N ALA A 409 25.29 -16.56 -9.31
CA ALA A 409 24.43 -16.74 -10.48
C ALA A 409 24.03 -15.37 -11.07
N GLY A 410 23.70 -15.32 -12.36
CA GLY A 410 23.03 -14.18 -12.98
C GLY A 410 21.60 -14.01 -12.42
N GLY A 411 21.01 -12.81 -12.55
CA GLY A 411 19.64 -12.56 -12.11
C GLY A 411 19.40 -11.21 -11.45
N ASN A 412 18.12 -10.89 -11.28
CA ASN A 412 17.66 -9.63 -10.73
C ASN A 412 17.58 -9.71 -9.20
N ASP A 413 18.64 -9.26 -8.53
CA ASP A 413 18.69 -9.28 -7.06
C ASP A 413 17.71 -8.27 -6.45
N GLN A 414 16.82 -8.76 -5.59
CA GLN A 414 15.73 -8.00 -4.99
C GLN A 414 16.22 -6.95 -3.97
N ARG A 415 17.39 -7.16 -3.35
CA ARG A 415 18.01 -6.20 -2.42
C ARG A 415 18.44 -4.89 -3.08
N ASP A 416 18.75 -4.91 -4.38
CA ASP A 416 19.28 -3.76 -5.10
C ASP A 416 18.17 -2.76 -5.49
N TRP A 417 16.90 -3.05 -5.14
CA TRP A 417 15.75 -2.19 -5.47
C TRP A 417 15.37 -1.18 -4.39
N GLY A 418 15.97 -1.26 -3.21
CA GLY A 418 15.64 -0.35 -2.12
C GLY A 418 16.44 -0.63 -0.86
N ILE A 419 15.93 -0.19 0.28
CA ILE A 419 16.65 -0.21 1.56
C ILE A 419 16.83 -1.64 2.11
N GLN A 420 15.83 -2.50 1.91
CA GLN A 420 15.75 -3.81 2.57
C GLN A 420 16.68 -4.83 1.92
N LEU A 421 17.55 -5.44 2.73
CA LEU A 421 18.27 -6.66 2.35
C LEU A 421 17.30 -7.84 2.31
N SER A 422 16.82 -8.28 3.48
CA SER A 422 15.88 -9.39 3.63
C SER A 422 14.46 -9.00 3.27
N ARG A 423 13.77 -9.80 2.45
CA ARG A 423 12.42 -9.49 1.97
C ARG A 423 11.50 -10.70 2.06
N ARG A 424 10.21 -10.42 2.31
CA ARG A 424 9.11 -11.41 2.32
C ARG A 424 8.63 -11.72 0.91
N PHE A 425 8.00 -12.88 0.75
CA PHE A 425 7.44 -13.37 -0.52
C PHE A 425 6.09 -12.71 -0.87
N LYS A 426 6.06 -11.37 -0.96
CA LYS A 426 4.82 -10.58 -1.15
C LYS A 426 4.10 -10.84 -2.48
N SER A 427 4.83 -11.20 -3.54
CA SER A 427 4.21 -11.55 -4.82
C SER A 427 3.24 -12.72 -4.74
N LEU A 428 3.36 -13.61 -3.74
CA LEU A 428 2.40 -14.70 -3.55
C LEU A 428 0.99 -14.16 -3.24
N LYS A 429 0.88 -13.04 -2.51
CA LYS A 429 -0.41 -12.37 -2.25
C LYS A 429 -1.05 -11.88 -3.53
N VAL A 430 -0.25 -11.21 -4.38
CA VAL A 430 -0.71 -10.70 -5.69
C VAL A 430 -1.09 -11.86 -6.62
N TYR A 431 -0.27 -12.90 -6.66
CA TYR A 431 -0.52 -14.10 -7.45
C TYR A 431 -1.84 -14.77 -7.07
N MET A 432 -2.05 -15.04 -5.77
CA MET A 432 -3.29 -15.66 -5.29
C MET A 432 -4.51 -14.78 -5.57
N LEU A 433 -4.42 -13.47 -5.33
CA LEU A 433 -5.51 -12.55 -5.64
C LEU A 433 -5.89 -12.62 -7.13
N LEU A 434 -4.91 -12.44 -8.02
CA LEU A 434 -5.15 -12.42 -9.46
C LEU A 434 -5.66 -13.75 -9.99
N ARG A 435 -5.14 -14.87 -9.47
CA ARG A 435 -5.56 -16.22 -9.87
C ARG A 435 -6.96 -16.58 -9.38
N THR A 436 -7.35 -16.12 -8.20
CA THR A 436 -8.67 -16.45 -7.62
C THR A 436 -9.78 -15.52 -8.12
N TYR A 437 -9.52 -14.21 -8.22
CA TYR A 437 -10.54 -13.24 -8.64
C TYR A 437 -10.53 -12.94 -10.14
N GLY A 438 -9.36 -13.05 -10.79
CA GLY A 438 -9.16 -12.57 -12.15
C GLY A 438 -9.29 -11.04 -12.27
N ILE A 439 -8.83 -10.49 -13.39
CA ILE A 439 -8.92 -9.05 -13.66
C ILE A 439 -10.38 -8.55 -13.67
N ASN A 440 -11.31 -9.35 -14.20
CA ASN A 440 -12.72 -8.98 -14.24
C ASN A 440 -13.36 -8.94 -12.84
N GLY A 441 -12.99 -9.85 -11.94
CA GLY A 441 -13.46 -9.80 -10.55
C GLY A 441 -12.98 -8.54 -9.84
N MET A 442 -11.71 -8.18 -10.05
CA MET A 442 -11.13 -6.97 -9.49
C MET A 442 -11.75 -5.68 -10.06
N LYS A 443 -12.00 -5.62 -11.39
CA LYS A 443 -12.76 -4.52 -12.02
C LYS A 443 -14.15 -4.36 -11.43
N THR A 444 -14.87 -5.47 -11.26
CA THR A 444 -16.22 -5.48 -10.67
C THR A 444 -16.19 -4.98 -9.22
N TYR A 445 -15.20 -5.43 -8.43
CA TYR A 445 -15.03 -4.99 -7.05
C TYR A 445 -14.80 -3.48 -6.94
N VAL A 446 -13.80 -2.94 -7.64
CA VAL A 446 -13.51 -1.50 -7.64
C VAL A 446 -14.74 -0.69 -8.05
N THR A 447 -15.36 -1.09 -9.16
CA THR A 447 -16.56 -0.40 -9.68
C THR A 447 -17.70 -0.42 -8.64
N ARG A 448 -17.90 -1.53 -7.94
CA ARG A 448 -18.93 -1.64 -6.89
C ARG A 448 -18.66 -0.67 -5.74
N ILE A 449 -17.44 -0.63 -5.21
CA ILE A 449 -17.11 0.24 -4.08
C ILE A 449 -17.25 1.73 -4.45
N ILE A 450 -16.84 2.11 -5.66
CA ILE A 450 -17.05 3.48 -6.15
C ILE A 450 -18.55 3.79 -6.21
N LYS A 451 -19.36 2.92 -6.83
CA LYS A 451 -20.82 3.10 -6.92
C LYS A 451 -21.51 3.18 -5.55
N MET A 452 -21.08 2.36 -4.58
CA MET A 452 -21.63 2.45 -3.22
C MET A 452 -21.28 3.78 -2.54
N THR A 453 -20.08 4.30 -2.81
CA THR A 453 -19.68 5.62 -2.31
C THR A 453 -20.47 6.75 -2.98
N GLU A 454 -20.65 6.69 -4.30
CA GLU A 454 -21.51 7.63 -5.04
C GLU A 454 -22.97 7.56 -4.57
N TYR A 455 -23.48 6.36 -4.26
CA TYR A 455 -24.81 6.19 -3.69
C TYR A 455 -24.93 6.89 -2.33
N MET A 456 -23.96 6.67 -1.44
CA MET A 456 -23.89 7.35 -0.14
C MET A 456 -23.85 8.88 -0.29
N GLU A 457 -23.06 9.37 -1.24
CA GLU A 457 -23.00 10.79 -1.60
C GLU A 457 -24.39 11.32 -1.96
N THR A 458 -25.12 10.66 -2.86
CA THR A 458 -26.45 11.12 -3.30
C THR A 458 -27.46 11.24 -2.17
N MET A 459 -27.27 10.48 -1.08
CA MET A 459 -28.11 10.53 0.11
C MET A 459 -27.66 11.63 1.07
N LEU A 460 -26.36 11.74 1.36
CA LEU A 460 -25.85 12.72 2.32
C LEU A 460 -26.01 14.17 1.84
N VAL A 461 -25.80 14.44 0.55
CA VAL A 461 -25.89 15.82 0.01
C VAL A 461 -27.33 16.36 -0.03
N LYS A 462 -28.34 15.50 0.16
CA LYS A 462 -29.75 15.90 0.29
C LYS A 462 -30.11 16.34 1.70
N ILE A 463 -29.25 16.10 2.69
CA ILE A 463 -29.49 16.46 4.08
C ILE A 463 -29.33 17.97 4.25
N PRO A 464 -30.28 18.67 4.91
CA PRO A 464 -30.14 20.10 5.21
C PRO A 464 -28.83 20.42 5.93
N ASN A 465 -28.20 21.51 5.53
CA ASN A 465 -26.90 22.01 6.02
C ASN A 465 -25.68 21.15 5.69
N ILE A 466 -25.85 20.04 4.96
CA ILE A 466 -24.72 19.29 4.40
C ILE A 466 -24.47 19.76 2.97
N ARG A 467 -23.22 20.12 2.67
CA ARG A 467 -22.79 20.57 1.35
C ARG A 467 -21.62 19.75 0.88
N LYS A 468 -21.61 19.40 -0.40
CA LYS A 468 -20.48 18.74 -1.04
C LYS A 468 -19.34 19.75 -1.20
N PHE A 469 -18.11 19.31 -0.94
CA PHE A 469 -16.88 20.04 -1.23
C PHE A 469 -16.14 19.35 -2.38
N GLY A 470 -15.82 20.12 -3.43
CA GLY A 470 -15.13 19.62 -4.61
C GLY A 470 -15.92 18.56 -5.39
N LYS A 471 -15.22 17.85 -6.29
CA LYS A 471 -15.78 16.72 -7.05
C LYS A 471 -15.53 15.39 -6.33
N THR A 472 -16.21 14.36 -6.80
CA THR A 472 -16.00 12.98 -6.32
C THR A 472 -14.96 12.32 -7.20
N HIS A 473 -13.93 11.75 -6.59
CA HIS A 473 -12.85 11.09 -7.32
C HIS A 473 -12.61 9.70 -6.74
N TYR A 474 -12.56 8.70 -7.62
CA TYR A 474 -12.17 7.32 -7.30
C TYR A 474 -12.93 6.68 -6.12
N GLY A 475 -14.16 7.12 -5.81
CA GLY A 475 -14.90 6.63 -4.63
C GLY A 475 -14.51 7.34 -3.33
N VAL A 476 -14.19 8.63 -3.41
CA VAL A 476 -14.05 9.56 -2.28
C VAL A 476 -14.79 10.84 -2.62
N PHE A 477 -15.64 11.30 -1.69
CA PHE A 477 -16.22 12.64 -1.72
C PHE A 477 -16.05 13.31 -0.36
N CYS A 478 -16.16 14.63 -0.36
CA CYS A 478 -16.00 15.44 0.83
C CYS A 478 -17.26 16.26 1.09
N ILE A 479 -17.58 16.47 2.36
CA ILE A 479 -18.71 17.29 2.79
C ILE A 479 -18.29 18.32 3.83
N GLN A 480 -19.08 19.39 3.93
CA GLN A 480 -19.00 20.42 4.96
C GLN A 480 -20.36 20.60 5.64
N TYR A 481 -20.33 21.05 6.89
CA TYR A 481 -21.51 21.55 7.58
C TYR A 481 -21.63 23.06 7.37
N HIS A 482 -22.70 23.49 6.70
CA HIS A 482 -22.90 24.85 6.27
C HIS A 482 -24.36 25.26 6.42
N GLU A 483 -24.64 26.21 7.33
CA GLU A 483 -25.93 26.89 7.45
C GLU A 483 -25.90 28.23 6.72
N GLU A 484 -27.07 28.67 6.26
CA GLU A 484 -27.20 29.96 5.57
C GLU A 484 -26.72 31.12 6.45
N GLY A 485 -25.89 31.99 5.88
CA GLY A 485 -25.34 33.16 6.57
C GLY A 485 -24.05 32.92 7.37
N MET A 486 -23.51 31.70 7.40
CA MET A 486 -22.21 31.44 8.05
C MET A 486 -21.04 32.03 7.26
N SER A 487 -20.06 32.61 7.96
CA SER A 487 -18.74 32.91 7.41
C SER A 487 -17.93 31.63 7.19
N MET A 488 -16.87 31.67 6.39
CA MET A 488 -16.00 30.49 6.17
C MET A 488 -15.37 29.98 7.47
N GLU A 489 -14.99 30.88 8.38
CA GLU A 489 -14.48 30.51 9.71
C GLU A 489 -15.52 29.75 10.53
N GLN A 490 -16.79 30.16 10.46
CA GLN A 490 -17.90 29.47 11.13
C GLN A 490 -18.20 28.11 10.47
N VAL A 491 -18.12 28.01 9.14
CA VAL A 491 -18.25 26.74 8.40
C VAL A 491 -17.16 25.76 8.82
N ASN A 492 -15.91 26.23 8.90
CA ASN A 492 -14.78 25.41 9.31
C ASN A 492 -14.93 24.90 10.74
N SER A 493 -15.18 25.81 11.69
CA SER A 493 -15.41 25.47 13.09
C SER A 493 -16.58 24.48 13.24
N ALA A 494 -17.70 24.73 12.57
CA ALA A 494 -18.86 23.84 12.64
C ALA A 494 -18.61 22.46 11.99
N THR A 495 -17.88 22.43 10.88
CA THR A 495 -17.51 21.18 10.20
C THR A 495 -16.57 20.33 11.07
N TYR A 496 -15.57 20.96 11.69
CA TYR A 496 -14.69 20.29 12.65
C TYR A 496 -15.47 19.76 13.86
N SER A 497 -16.33 20.58 14.47
CA SER A 497 -17.14 20.15 15.63
C SER A 497 -18.11 19.02 15.27
N LEU A 498 -18.70 19.03 14.08
CA LEU A 498 -19.53 17.92 13.61
C LEU A 498 -18.70 16.65 13.46
N TRP A 499 -17.54 16.72 12.81
CA TRP A 499 -16.65 15.56 12.67
C TRP A 499 -16.23 15.00 14.03
N GLU A 500 -15.80 15.86 14.96
CA GLU A 500 -15.39 15.47 16.29
C GLU A 500 -16.54 14.79 17.05
N PHE A 501 -17.77 15.33 16.93
CA PHE A 501 -18.96 14.73 17.50
C PHE A 501 -19.24 13.34 16.93
N LEU A 502 -19.17 13.18 15.60
CA LEU A 502 -19.34 11.89 14.92
C LEU A 502 -18.27 10.89 15.39
N TYR A 503 -17.00 11.30 15.44
CA TYR A 503 -15.89 10.47 15.90
C TYR A 503 -16.08 10.01 17.35
N ASN A 504 -16.43 10.94 18.25
CA ASN A 504 -16.65 10.65 19.67
C ASN A 504 -17.91 9.83 19.95
N SER A 505 -18.87 9.81 19.01
CA SER A 505 -20.06 8.93 19.10
C SER A 505 -19.70 7.45 19.04
N ARG A 506 -18.57 7.10 18.39
CA ARG A 506 -18.10 5.72 18.14
C ARG A 506 -19.10 4.84 17.38
N LYS A 507 -20.09 5.44 16.72
CA LYS A 507 -21.09 4.73 15.90
C LYS A 507 -20.76 4.76 14.41
N ILE A 508 -20.03 5.78 13.97
CA ILE A 508 -19.59 5.96 12.58
C ILE A 508 -18.29 6.76 12.56
N LEU A 509 -17.35 6.40 11.70
CA LEU A 509 -16.04 7.05 11.63
C LEU A 509 -15.79 7.64 10.24
N PHE A 510 -15.53 8.94 10.20
CA PHE A 510 -15.03 9.67 9.03
C PHE A 510 -13.68 10.30 9.34
N THR A 511 -13.01 10.83 8.31
CA THR A 511 -11.73 11.54 8.48
C THR A 511 -11.93 13.02 8.23
N HIS A 512 -11.43 13.86 9.13
CA HIS A 512 -11.28 15.29 8.90
C HIS A 512 -10.02 15.57 8.06
N SER A 513 -10.09 16.59 7.21
CA SER A 513 -8.92 17.17 6.54
C SER A 513 -9.11 18.68 6.37
N ASN A 514 -8.05 19.37 5.98
CA ASN A 514 -8.09 20.78 5.60
C ASN A 514 -7.48 20.94 4.20
N VAL A 515 -8.22 21.57 3.28
CA VAL A 515 -7.75 21.84 1.93
C VAL A 515 -7.88 23.33 1.68
N ARG A 516 -6.75 24.02 1.48
CA ARG A 516 -6.70 25.48 1.21
C ARG A 516 -7.51 26.30 2.22
N GLY A 517 -7.45 25.91 3.49
CA GLY A 517 -8.16 26.60 4.57
C GLY A 517 -9.62 26.20 4.72
N HIS A 518 -10.11 25.19 4.01
CA HIS A 518 -11.46 24.62 4.19
C HIS A 518 -11.38 23.33 4.99
N ASP A 519 -12.02 23.29 6.15
CA ASP A 519 -12.21 22.05 6.90
C ASP A 519 -13.29 21.20 6.22
N ILE A 520 -12.98 19.92 6.05
CA ILE A 520 -13.82 18.97 5.32
C ILE A 520 -13.92 17.64 6.05
N ILE A 521 -15.04 16.95 5.85
CA ILE A 521 -15.24 15.56 6.26
C ILE A 521 -15.14 14.69 5.02
N ARG A 522 -14.14 13.82 4.99
CA ARG A 522 -13.88 12.86 3.92
C ARG A 522 -14.71 11.60 4.13
N VAL A 523 -15.33 11.12 3.06
CA VAL A 523 -16.20 9.94 3.07
C VAL A 523 -15.78 8.96 1.98
N ALA A 524 -15.57 7.70 2.37
CA ALA A 524 -15.34 6.58 1.47
C ALA A 524 -16.03 5.31 2.00
N VAL A 525 -16.60 4.47 1.12
CA VAL A 525 -17.04 3.12 1.52
C VAL A 525 -15.83 2.20 1.52
N THR A 526 -15.49 1.60 2.67
CA THR A 526 -14.25 0.83 2.82
C THR A 526 -14.45 -0.69 2.91
N LEU A 527 -15.58 -1.15 3.46
CA LEU A 527 -15.85 -2.56 3.66
C LEU A 527 -16.01 -3.27 2.31
N GLU A 528 -15.31 -4.39 2.14
CA GLU A 528 -15.16 -4.99 0.82
C GLU A 528 -16.45 -5.61 0.28
N ARG A 529 -17.39 -5.98 1.16
CA ARG A 529 -18.69 -6.57 0.85
C ARG A 529 -19.88 -5.63 1.11
N SER A 530 -19.64 -4.32 1.23
CA SER A 530 -20.71 -3.35 1.45
C SER A 530 -21.84 -3.52 0.43
N THR A 531 -23.05 -3.47 0.98
CA THR A 531 -24.31 -3.46 0.24
C THR A 531 -24.99 -2.09 0.35
N GLU A 532 -26.01 -1.84 -0.46
CA GLU A 532 -26.84 -0.63 -0.34
C GLU A 532 -27.46 -0.51 1.06
N LYS A 533 -27.85 -1.63 1.69
CA LYS A 533 -28.38 -1.64 3.06
C LYS A 533 -27.36 -1.17 4.09
N ASP A 534 -26.08 -1.50 3.90
CA ASP A 534 -25.01 -1.03 4.79
C ASP A 534 -24.83 0.49 4.65
N VAL A 535 -24.88 1.00 3.42
CA VAL A 535 -24.83 2.44 3.12
C VAL A 535 -26.01 3.17 3.72
N GLU A 536 -27.23 2.68 3.52
CA GLU A 536 -28.47 3.24 4.08
C GLU A 536 -28.42 3.29 5.61
N LYS A 537 -27.91 2.22 6.24
CA LYS A 537 -27.70 2.19 7.69
C LYS A 537 -26.69 3.24 8.16
N SER A 538 -25.57 3.40 7.45
CA SER A 538 -24.58 4.44 7.76
C SER A 538 -25.16 5.85 7.62
N VAL A 539 -25.97 6.09 6.58
CA VAL A 539 -26.68 7.37 6.39
C VAL A 539 -27.70 7.62 7.51
N ALA A 540 -28.46 6.59 7.91
CA ALA A 540 -29.42 6.71 9.02
C ALA A 540 -28.72 7.05 10.34
N ILE A 541 -27.58 6.42 10.63
CA ILE A 541 -26.74 6.73 11.81
C ILE A 541 -26.23 8.17 11.73
N PHE A 542 -25.74 8.62 10.56
CA PHE A 542 -25.29 9.99 10.36
C PHE A 542 -26.41 11.00 10.63
N ILE A 543 -27.62 10.78 10.09
CA ILE A 543 -28.78 11.67 10.31
C ILE A 543 -29.13 11.72 11.80
N GLN A 544 -29.19 10.58 12.48
CA GLN A 544 -29.47 10.53 13.92
C GLN A 544 -28.45 11.37 14.72
N LEU A 545 -27.17 11.22 14.41
CA LEU A 545 -26.10 11.95 15.10
C LEU A 545 -26.10 13.43 14.74
N LEU A 546 -26.42 13.80 13.50
CA LEU A 546 -26.54 15.19 13.08
C LEU A 546 -27.65 15.92 13.84
N GLU A 547 -28.80 15.27 14.03
CA GLU A 547 -29.91 15.85 14.82
C GLU A 547 -29.55 15.95 16.30
N GLU A 548 -28.79 15.01 16.83
CA GLU A 548 -28.26 15.09 18.20
C GLU A 548 -27.24 16.24 18.35
N PHE A 549 -26.35 16.40 17.38
CA PHE A 549 -25.38 17.50 17.32
C PHE A 549 -26.08 18.87 17.31
N LYS A 550 -27.09 19.04 16.45
CA LYS A 550 -27.88 20.29 16.35
C LYS A 550 -28.62 20.64 17.65
N LYS A 551 -29.06 19.64 18.43
CA LYS A 551 -29.74 19.87 19.71
C LYS A 551 -28.81 20.28 20.85
N ARG A 552 -27.52 19.94 20.74
CA ARG A 552 -26.49 20.20 21.77
C ARG A 552 -25.74 21.52 21.53
N ARG A 553 -25.83 22.04 20.32
CA ARG A 553 -25.33 23.36 19.92
C ARG A 553 -26.38 24.42 20.22
#